data_AF-A0A942TPP4-F1
#
_entry.id   AF-A0A942TPP4-F1
#
_cell.length_a   1.000
_cell.length_b   1.000
_cell.length_c   1.000
_cell.angle_alpha   90.00
_cell.angle_beta   90.00
_cell.angle_gamma   90.00
#
_symmetry.space_group_name_H-M   'P 1'
#
loop_
_entity.id
_entity.type
_entity.pdbx_description
1 polymer ?
#
loop_
_entity_poly.entity_id
_entity_poly.type
_entity_poly.pdbx_seq_one_letter_code
_entity_poly.pdbx_strand_id
1 'polypeptide(L)' 'MQNTIDKNTVCYVCGPVPFLKAVVNILEDLGLPENNIRYEFFGPAMELQKEKATV' A
#
# COMPACT_ATOMS: atom_id res chain seq x y z
N MET A 1 7.85 0.49 -25.62
CA MET A 1 6.83 -0.12 -24.74
C MET A 1 6.38 1.01 -23.83
N GLN A 2 5.21 1.60 -24.10
CA GLN A 2 4.76 2.83 -23.41
C GLN A 2 4.02 2.41 -22.14
N ASN A 3 4.64 2.67 -20.99
CA ASN A 3 4.03 2.45 -19.69
C ASN A 3 3.14 3.67 -19.38
N THR A 4 1.92 3.66 -19.93
CA THR A 4 0.96 4.76 -19.81
C THR A 4 0.24 4.68 -18.47
N ILE A 5 0.90 5.08 -17.39
CA ILE A 5 0.19 5.41 -16.15
C ILE A 5 -0.29 6.86 -16.29
N ASP A 6 -1.60 7.04 -16.39
CA ASP A 6 -2.19 8.38 -16.43
C ASP A 6 -1.98 9.08 -15.08
N LYS A 7 -1.70 10.38 -15.09
CA LYS A 7 -1.43 11.16 -13.87
C LYS A 7 -2.65 11.25 -12.93
N ASN A 8 -3.86 10.92 -13.41
CA ASN A 8 -5.07 10.80 -12.59
C ASN A 8 -5.28 9.41 -11.99
N THR A 9 -4.36 8.46 -12.24
CA THR A 9 -4.44 7.12 -11.67
C THR A 9 -4.18 7.20 -10.17
N VAL A 10 -5.05 6.61 -9.35
CA VAL A 10 -4.86 6.46 -7.91
C VAL A 10 -4.46 5.01 -7.61
N CYS A 11 -3.31 4.82 -6.99
CA CYS A 11 -2.78 3.51 -6.65
C CYS A 11 -3.02 3.22 -5.17
N TYR A 12 -3.60 2.05 -4.89
CA TYR A 12 -3.80 1.54 -3.53
C TYR A 12 -2.86 0.35 -3.31
N VAL A 13 -2.00 0.44 -2.30
CA VAL A 13 -0.97 -0.58 -2.04
C VAL A 13 -1.08 -1.03 -0.59
N CYS A 14 -1.16 -2.33 -0.32
CA CYS A 14 -1.09 -2.86 1.03
C CYS A 14 0.12 -3.78 1.21
N GLY A 15 0.70 -3.79 2.41
CA GLY A 15 1.82 -4.68 2.72
C GLY A 15 2.69 -4.22 3.89
N PRO A 16 3.80 -4.92 4.13
CA PRO A 16 4.75 -4.55 5.16
C PRO A 16 5.51 -3.27 4.79
N VAL A 17 5.95 -2.50 5.79
CA VAL A 17 6.67 -1.24 5.62
C VAL A 17 7.81 -1.29 4.57
N PRO A 18 8.72 -2.29 4.55
CA PRO A 18 9.77 -2.35 3.53
C PRO A 18 9.22 -2.50 2.10
N PHE A 19 8.12 -3.24 1.92
CA PHE A 19 7.48 -3.40 0.61
C PHE A 19 6.80 -2.10 0.16
N LEU A 20 6.04 -1.47 1.05
CA LEU A 20 5.37 -0.19 0.75
C LEU A 20 6.38 0.87 0.32
N LYS A 21 7.52 0.98 1.02
CA LYS A 21 8.60 1.89 0.62
C LYS A 21 9.12 1.62 -0.79
N ALA A 22 9.34 0.35 -1.15
CA ALA A 22 9.82 -0.01 -2.48
C ALA A 22 8.78 0.35 -3.56
N VAL A 23 7.50 0.03 -3.32
CA VAL A 23 6.42 0.31 -4.29
C VAL A 23 6.19 1.80 -4.45
N VAL A 24 6.17 2.59 -3.36
CA VAL A 24 6.02 4.05 -3.44
C VAL A 24 7.12 4.67 -4.30
N ASN A 25 8.39 4.30 -4.07
CA ASN A 25 9.50 4.80 -4.89
C ASN A 25 9.34 4.48 -6.38
N ILE A 26 8.87 3.28 -6.72
CA ILE A 26 8.61 2.89 -8.11
C ILE A 26 7.46 3.73 -8.71
N LEU A 27 6.39 3.96 -7.95
CA LEU A 27 5.25 4.75 -8.41
C LEU A 27 5.63 6.22 -8.61
N GLU A 28 6.47 6.77 -7.74
CA GLU A 28 7.02 8.12 -7.89
C GLU A 28 7.94 8.24 -9.12
N ASP A 29 8.82 7.26 -9.37
CA ASP A 29 9.67 7.19 -10.58
C ASP A 29 8.83 7.13 -11.87
N LEU A 30 7.67 6.47 -11.80
CA LEU A 30 6.67 6.43 -12.88
C LEU A 30 5.91 7.76 -13.06
N GLY A 31 6.15 8.76 -12.22
CA GLY A 31 5.58 10.10 -12.34
C GLY A 31 4.18 10.26 -11.73
N LEU A 32 3.78 9.34 -10.84
CA LEU A 32 2.55 9.51 -10.07
C LEU A 32 2.76 10.55 -8.96
N PRO A 33 1.82 11.49 -8.77
CA PRO A 33 1.87 12.40 -7.64
C PRO A 33 1.61 11.66 -6.33
N GLU A 34 2.30 12.04 -5.26
CA GLU A 34 2.16 11.43 -3.92
C GLU A 34 0.70 11.39 -3.43
N ASN A 35 -0.10 12.40 -3.78
CA ASN A 35 -1.52 12.47 -3.43
C ASN A 35 -2.37 11.33 -4.03
N ASN A 36 -1.85 10.67 -5.07
CA ASN A 36 -2.50 9.55 -5.73
C ASN A 36 -1.99 8.19 -5.22
N ILE A 37 -0.97 8.16 -4.36
CA ILE A 37 -0.41 6.93 -3.82
C ILE A 37 -0.97 6.73 -2.42
N ARG A 38 -1.92 5.82 -2.30
CA ARG A 38 -2.54 5.44 -1.03
C ARG A 38 -1.97 4.10 -0.59
N TYR A 39 -1.46 4.06 0.63
CA TYR A 39 -0.91 2.82 1.17
C TYR A 39 -1.54 2.48 2.52
N GLU A 40 -1.73 1.19 2.75
CA GLU A 40 -2.23 0.65 3.99
C GLU A 40 -1.24 -0.37 4.54
N PHE A 41 -0.78 -0.16 5.76
CA PHE A 41 0.13 -1.09 6.41
C PHE A 41 -0.66 -2.31 6.89
N PHE A 42 -0.31 -3.46 6.35
CA PHE A 42 -0.74 -4.73 6.93
C PHE A 42 0.23 -5.08 8.07
N GLY A 43 -0.02 -4.48 9.24
CA GLY A 43 0.47 -5.06 10.49
C GLY A 43 -0.28 -6.35 10.76
N PRO A 44 0.22 -7.25 11.63
CA PRO A 44 -0.74 -8.11 12.31
C PRO A 44 -1.79 -7.15 12.87
N ALA A 45 -3.07 -7.41 12.65
CA ALA A 45 -4.11 -6.83 13.49
C ALA A 45 -3.49 -6.83 14.89
N MET A 46 -3.21 -5.66 15.47
CA MET A 46 -2.56 -5.58 16.78
C MET A 46 -3.61 -6.12 17.72
N GLU A 47 -3.54 -7.44 17.83
CA GLU A 47 -4.55 -8.38 18.26
C GLU A 47 -5.99 -7.90 18.01
N LEU A 48 -6.60 -8.31 16.89
CA LEU A 48 -7.92 -8.93 17.10
C LEU A 48 -7.59 -10.14 17.97
N GLN A 49 -7.48 -9.93 19.29
CA GLN A 49 -7.61 -11.01 20.24
C GLN A 49 -8.96 -11.59 19.82
N LYS A 50 -8.91 -12.73 19.13
CA LYS A 50 -9.92 -13.74 19.36
C LYS A 50 -9.81 -14.00 20.85
N GLU A 51 -10.52 -13.20 21.63
CA GLU A 51 -10.97 -13.59 22.95
C GLU A 51 -11.58 -14.96 22.69
N LYS A 52 -10.82 -15.97 23.13
CA LYS A 52 -11.17 -17.34 22.89
C LYS A 52 -12.55 -17.52 23.48
N ALA A 53 -13.52 -17.83 22.63
CA ALA A 53 -14.68 -18.58 23.07
C ALA A 53 -14.15 -19.84 23.76
N THR A 54 -14.19 -19.89 25.08
CA THR A 54 -14.20 -21.14 25.82
C THR A 54 -15.02 -20.92 27.08
N VAL A 55 -16.13 -21.66 27.06
CA VAL A 55 -17.05 -22.08 28.11
C VAL A 55 -16.51 -22.17 29.52
#